data_AF-A0A016SAH8-F1
#
_entry.id   AF-A0A016SAH8-F1
#
_cell.length_a   1.000
_cell.length_b   1.000
_cell.length_c   1.000
_cell.angle_alpha   90.00
_cell.angle_beta   90.00
_cell.angle_gamma   90.00
#
_symmetry.space_group_name_H-M   'P 1'
#
loop_
_entity.id
_entity.type
_entity.pdbx_description
1 polymer ?
#
loop_
_entity_poly.entity_id
_entity_poly.type
_entity_poly.pdbx_seq_one_letter_code
_entity_poly.pdbx_strand_id
1 'polypeptide(L)'
;MRTLLFLAALVCAAEPWWIFSGFFGYSPRYPFLRKASWEARREFNDIISDPKLTRGERESALDKWADQHGLTDAYNDYKNATNTARQARQKAILKALDELPNFFVELDRIETAQNYTCEQERKAVRELCSKLDDSDRRVADYMLFEYSTNPFSGKLKRASSFDEIFFDDLDLIKNSASSSQGWFFW
;
A
#
# COMPACT_ATOMS: atom_id res chain seq x y z
N MET A 1 20.82 5.32 -30.58
CA MET A 1 19.38 5.39 -30.25
C MET A 1 19.27 5.49 -28.74
N ARG A 2 19.08 6.72 -28.25
CA ARG A 2 19.33 7.10 -26.86
C ARG A 2 18.37 8.24 -26.52
N THR A 3 17.07 7.95 -26.57
CA THR A 3 15.98 8.86 -26.18
C THR A 3 14.74 8.00 -25.95
N LEU A 4 13.94 8.35 -24.93
CA LEU A 4 12.65 7.77 -24.54
C LEU A 4 12.64 6.73 -23.39
N LEU A 5 13.26 7.04 -22.25
CA LEU A 5 12.98 6.38 -20.96
C LEU A 5 12.70 7.38 -19.82
N PHE A 6 12.09 8.53 -20.11
CA PHE A 6 11.80 9.54 -19.07
C PHE A 6 10.34 10.03 -19.03
N LEU A 7 9.39 9.32 -19.63
CA LEU A 7 7.97 9.70 -19.63
C LEU A 7 7.02 8.68 -19.00
N ALA A 8 7.49 7.90 -18.03
CA ALA A 8 6.61 7.06 -17.19
C ALA A 8 6.62 7.44 -15.70
N ALA A 9 7.51 8.34 -15.27
CA ALA A 9 7.66 8.71 -13.86
C ALA A 9 6.79 9.91 -13.41
N LEU A 10 5.98 10.50 -14.30
CA LEU A 10 5.28 11.76 -14.03
C LEU A 10 3.79 11.60 -13.69
N VAL A 11 3.26 10.38 -13.60
CA VAL A 11 1.86 10.15 -13.20
C VAL A 11 1.71 9.77 -11.72
N CYS A 12 2.77 9.34 -11.04
CA CYS A 12 2.70 8.93 -9.62
C CYS A 12 2.96 10.06 -8.61
N ALA A 13 3.32 11.28 -9.04
CA ALA A 13 3.68 12.38 -8.13
C ALA A 13 2.51 13.33 -7.79
N ALA A 14 1.34 13.16 -8.40
CA ALA A 14 0.16 13.99 -8.15
C ALA A 14 -0.99 13.21 -7.48
N GLU A 15 -0.74 12.02 -6.96
CA GLU A 15 -1.74 11.30 -6.19
C GLU A 15 -1.77 11.83 -4.76
N PRO A 16 -2.90 12.35 -4.27
CA PRO A 16 -3.09 12.71 -2.87
C PRO A 16 -2.64 11.65 -1.86
N TRP A 17 -1.43 11.78 -1.31
CA TRP A 17 -0.93 10.91 -0.23
C TRP A 17 -1.86 10.87 1.00
N TRP A 18 -2.75 11.87 1.14
CA TRP A 18 -3.79 11.92 2.17
C TRP A 18 -4.95 10.93 1.99
N ILE A 19 -5.11 10.28 0.83
CA ILE A 19 -6.17 9.28 0.57
C ILE A 19 -5.71 7.86 0.94
N PHE A 20 -4.42 7.56 0.82
CA PHE A 20 -3.85 6.25 1.16
C PHE A 20 -3.44 6.12 2.64
N SER A 21 -3.41 7.22 3.39
CA SER A 21 -3.03 7.29 4.82
C SER A 21 -4.11 6.82 5.80
N GLY A 22 -5.17 6.16 5.31
CA GLY A 22 -6.20 5.54 6.14
C GLY A 22 -5.73 4.30 6.92
N PHE A 23 -4.51 3.79 6.65
CA PHE A 23 -3.93 2.64 7.34
C PHE A 23 -3.01 3.03 8.51
N PHE A 24 -2.46 4.25 8.52
CA PHE A 24 -1.55 4.76 9.57
C PHE A 24 -2.09 6.08 10.12
N GLY A 25 -3.24 5.99 10.78
CA GLY A 25 -4.14 7.08 11.14
C GLY A 25 -3.46 8.41 11.46
N TYR A 26 -3.77 9.44 10.67
CA TYR A 26 -3.86 10.87 11.04
C TYR A 26 -4.26 11.77 9.85
N SER A 27 -4.71 11.21 8.72
CA SER A 27 -5.37 12.02 7.68
C SER A 27 -6.84 12.23 8.03
N PRO A 28 -7.39 13.46 8.04
CA PRO A 28 -8.81 13.68 8.27
C PRO A 28 -9.59 12.92 7.20
N ARG A 29 -10.40 11.94 7.62
CA ARG A 29 -11.20 11.03 6.77
C ARG A 29 -11.98 11.78 5.65
N TYR A 30 -12.33 13.04 5.90
CA TYR A 30 -13.03 13.93 4.98
C TYR A 30 -12.39 15.34 4.97
N PRO A 31 -11.32 15.58 4.18
CA PRO A 31 -10.59 16.85 4.21
C PRO A 31 -11.43 18.08 3.79
N PHE A 32 -12.40 17.88 2.88
CA PHE A 32 -13.29 18.94 2.40
C PHE A 32 -14.21 19.49 3.49
N LEU A 33 -14.46 18.73 4.57
CA LEU A 33 -15.26 19.20 5.70
C LEU A 33 -14.56 20.26 6.56
N ARG A 34 -13.26 20.50 6.39
CA ARG A 34 -12.52 21.51 7.18
C ARG A 34 -13.13 22.92 7.07
N LYS A 35 -13.72 23.24 5.92
CA LYS A 35 -14.38 24.54 5.66
C LYS A 35 -15.91 24.50 5.87
N ALA A 36 -16.48 23.33 6.13
CA ALA A 36 -17.91 23.17 6.34
C ALA A 36 -18.34 23.68 7.72
N SER A 37 -19.57 24.21 7.82
CA SER A 37 -20.19 24.59 9.09
C SER A 37 -20.41 23.38 9.99
N TRP A 38 -20.74 23.62 11.26
CA TRP A 38 -21.07 22.54 12.19
C TRP A 38 -22.33 21.77 11.74
N GLU A 39 -23.34 22.49 11.27
CA GLU A 39 -24.59 21.94 10.74
C GLU A 39 -24.32 21.05 9.52
N ALA A 40 -23.52 21.54 8.57
CA ALA A 40 -23.15 20.79 7.38
C ALA A 40 -22.41 19.48 7.73
N ARG A 41 -21.51 19.52 8.72
CA ARG A 41 -20.80 18.31 9.19
C ARG A 41 -21.74 17.32 9.88
N ARG A 42 -22.71 17.81 10.65
CA ARG A 42 -23.72 16.97 11.30
C ARG A 42 -24.58 16.24 10.26
N GLU A 43 -25.13 16.97 9.30
CA GLU A 43 -25.94 16.39 8.22
C GLU A 43 -25.14 15.41 7.36
N PHE A 44 -23.90 15.73 7.03
CA PHE A 44 -23.00 14.81 6.34
C PHE A 44 -22.87 13.49 7.10
N ASN A 45 -22.60 13.57 8.42
CA ASN A 45 -22.47 12.40 9.29
C ASN A 45 -23.77 11.59 9.37
N ASP A 46 -24.92 12.25 9.44
CA ASP A 46 -26.23 11.61 9.43
C ASP A 46 -26.43 10.82 8.12
N ILE A 47 -26.08 11.39 6.96
CA ILE A 47 -26.18 10.72 5.65
C ILE A 47 -25.23 9.51 5.54
N ILE A 48 -23.96 9.64 5.95
CA ILE A 48 -23.00 8.54 5.80
C ILE A 48 -23.20 7.40 6.80
N SER A 49 -23.83 7.69 7.95
CA SER A 49 -24.10 6.71 8.99
C SER A 49 -25.45 6.02 8.84
N ASP A 50 -26.34 6.51 7.97
CA ASP A 50 -27.65 5.90 7.74
C ASP A 50 -27.50 4.50 7.09
N PRO A 51 -27.85 3.43 7.84
CA PRO A 51 -27.76 2.06 7.32
C PRO A 51 -28.89 1.72 6.35
N LYS A 52 -29.93 2.56 6.24
CA LYS A 52 -31.09 2.33 5.37
C LYS A 52 -30.85 2.80 3.94
N LEU A 53 -29.91 3.70 3.72
CA LEU A 53 -29.58 4.21 2.38
C LEU A 53 -28.74 3.19 1.62
N THR A 54 -29.17 2.88 0.40
CA THR A 54 -28.31 2.23 -0.59
C THR A 54 -27.14 3.15 -0.95
N ARG A 55 -26.11 2.59 -1.60
CA ARG A 55 -24.96 3.38 -2.05
C ARG A 55 -25.37 4.50 -3.01
N GLY A 56 -26.27 4.23 -3.95
CA GLY A 56 -26.74 5.21 -4.93
C GLY A 56 -27.59 6.32 -4.29
N GLU A 57 -28.45 5.97 -3.33
CA GLU A 57 -29.24 6.94 -2.57
C GLU A 57 -28.35 7.82 -1.70
N ARG A 58 -27.36 7.23 -1.01
CA ARG A 58 -26.38 7.97 -0.22
C ARG A 58 -25.58 8.93 -1.09
N GLU A 59 -25.13 8.50 -2.25
CA GLU A 59 -24.40 9.34 -3.19
C GLU A 59 -25.26 10.53 -3.66
N SER A 60 -26.51 10.26 -4.03
CA SER A 60 -27.47 11.31 -4.42
C SER A 60 -27.78 12.27 -3.27
N ALA A 61 -27.88 11.78 -2.04
CA ALA A 61 -28.08 12.60 -0.85
C ALA A 61 -26.87 13.49 -0.55
N LEU A 62 -25.65 12.97 -0.70
CA LEU A 62 -24.42 13.73 -0.54
C LEU A 62 -24.22 14.77 -1.66
N ASP A 63 -24.59 14.46 -2.90
CA ASP A 63 -24.55 15.42 -4.01
C ASP A 63 -25.50 16.61 -3.69
N LYS A 64 -26.71 16.35 -3.20
CA LYS A 64 -27.66 17.39 -2.75
C LYS A 64 -27.15 18.17 -1.54
N TRP A 65 -26.59 17.48 -0.54
CA TRP A 65 -26.01 18.11 0.64
C TRP A 65 -24.85 19.04 0.25
N ALA A 66 -24.00 18.63 -0.68
CA ALA A 66 -22.89 19.46 -1.13
C ALA A 66 -23.37 20.74 -1.82
N ASP A 67 -24.43 20.65 -2.64
CA ASP A 67 -25.07 21.80 -3.27
C ASP A 67 -25.67 22.77 -2.24
N GLN A 68 -26.43 22.24 -1.26
CA GLN A 68 -27.06 23.01 -0.20
C GLN A 68 -26.06 23.83 0.64
N HIS A 69 -24.86 23.30 0.84
CA HIS A 69 -23.82 23.94 1.67
C HIS A 69 -22.73 24.64 0.85
N GLY A 70 -22.86 24.72 -0.49
CA GLY A 70 -21.86 25.35 -1.35
C GLY A 70 -20.51 24.63 -1.35
N LEU A 71 -20.52 23.31 -1.14
CA LEU A 71 -19.34 22.44 -1.07
C LEU A 71 -19.17 21.54 -2.30
N THR A 72 -19.99 21.74 -3.35
CA THR A 72 -20.03 20.90 -4.56
C THR A 72 -18.65 20.61 -5.14
N ASP A 73 -17.84 21.63 -5.39
CA ASP A 73 -16.51 21.45 -6.00
C ASP A 73 -15.58 20.63 -5.09
N ALA A 74 -15.50 21.00 -3.81
CA ALA A 74 -14.63 20.32 -2.85
C ALA A 74 -15.06 18.86 -2.59
N TYR A 75 -16.37 18.59 -2.61
CA TYR A 75 -16.91 17.24 -2.51
C TYR A 75 -16.66 16.43 -3.78
N ASN A 76 -16.85 17.02 -4.96
CA ASN A 76 -16.56 16.37 -6.24
C ASN A 76 -15.08 16.03 -6.40
N ASP A 77 -14.18 16.92 -6.00
CA ASP A 77 -12.73 16.66 -5.98
C ASP A 77 -12.40 15.45 -5.09
N TYR A 78 -12.98 15.42 -3.88
CA TYR A 78 -12.82 14.29 -2.96
C TYR A 78 -13.38 12.98 -3.54
N LYS A 79 -14.58 13.03 -4.12
CA LYS A 79 -15.27 11.89 -4.75
C LYS A 79 -14.45 11.32 -5.89
N ASN A 80 -13.95 12.19 -6.78
CA ASN A 80 -13.13 11.81 -7.92
C ASN A 80 -11.80 11.21 -7.47
N ALA A 81 -11.09 11.86 -6.55
CA ALA A 81 -9.82 11.36 -6.05
C ALA A 81 -9.95 10.01 -5.33
N THR A 82 -11.04 9.81 -4.57
CA THR A 82 -11.34 8.52 -3.92
C THR A 82 -11.64 7.42 -4.95
N ASN A 83 -12.37 7.75 -6.02
CA ASN A 83 -12.64 6.80 -7.11
C ASN A 83 -11.37 6.41 -7.87
N THR A 84 -10.51 7.38 -8.19
CA THR A 84 -9.21 7.13 -8.81
C THR A 84 -8.34 6.25 -7.93
N ALA A 85 -8.21 6.57 -6.63
CA ALA A 85 -7.43 5.77 -5.69
C ALA A 85 -7.97 4.34 -5.56
N ARG A 86 -9.30 4.15 -5.58
CA ARG A 86 -9.91 2.81 -5.59
C ARG A 86 -9.55 2.02 -6.85
N GLN A 87 -9.59 2.66 -8.02
CA GLN A 87 -9.24 2.01 -9.28
C GLN A 87 -7.74 1.67 -9.34
N ALA A 88 -6.87 2.59 -8.89
CA ALA A 88 -5.44 2.36 -8.78
C ALA A 88 -5.12 1.18 -7.85
N ARG A 89 -5.77 1.13 -6.67
CA ARG A 89 -5.68 -0.01 -5.74
C ARG A 89 -6.10 -1.33 -6.40
N GLN A 90 -7.25 -1.35 -7.07
CA GLN A 90 -7.73 -2.56 -7.72
C GLN A 90 -6.75 -3.05 -8.78
N LYS A 91 -6.20 -2.13 -9.58
CA LYS A 91 -5.19 -2.45 -10.59
C LYS A 91 -3.91 -3.00 -9.97
N ALA A 92 -3.43 -2.41 -8.87
CA ALA A 92 -2.24 -2.88 -8.16
C ALA A 92 -2.45 -4.30 -7.59
N ILE A 93 -3.63 -4.58 -7.01
CA ILE A 93 -3.96 -5.93 -6.51
C ILE A 93 -3.94 -6.95 -7.65
N LEU A 94 -4.56 -6.63 -8.79
CA LEU A 94 -4.60 -7.54 -9.94
C LEU A 94 -3.21 -7.77 -10.53
N LYS A 95 -2.35 -6.75 -10.58
CA LYS A 95 -0.94 -6.88 -10.97
C LYS A 95 -0.20 -7.84 -10.03
N ALA A 96 -0.31 -7.63 -8.71
CA ALA A 96 0.34 -8.48 -7.72
C ALA A 96 -0.10 -9.95 -7.83
N LEU A 97 -1.39 -10.21 -8.07
CA LEU A 97 -1.94 -11.55 -8.27
C LEU A 97 -1.41 -12.24 -9.54
N ASP A 98 -1.00 -11.47 -10.56
CA ASP A 98 -0.43 -11.99 -11.80
C ASP A 98 1.09 -12.22 -11.70
N GLU A 99 1.80 -11.30 -11.04
CA GLU A 99 3.27 -11.29 -11.00
C GLU A 99 3.88 -12.11 -9.85
N LEU A 100 3.30 -12.02 -8.64
CA LEU A 100 3.88 -12.65 -7.44
C LEU A 100 3.93 -14.19 -7.49
N PRO A 101 2.98 -14.93 -8.11
CA PRO A 101 3.12 -16.38 -8.24
C PRO A 101 4.43 -16.80 -8.90
N ASN A 102 4.86 -16.10 -9.96
CA ASN A 102 6.12 -16.40 -10.63
C ASN A 102 7.33 -16.06 -9.75
N PHE A 103 7.24 -14.98 -8.97
CA PHE A 103 8.26 -14.63 -7.99
C PHE A 103 8.49 -15.78 -6.99
N PHE A 104 7.42 -16.35 -6.43
CA PHE A 104 7.55 -17.45 -5.47
C PHE A 104 8.11 -18.74 -6.09
N VAL A 105 7.79 -19.03 -7.35
CA VAL A 105 8.36 -20.18 -8.09
C VAL A 105 9.87 -20.00 -8.27
N GLU A 106 10.32 -18.81 -8.67
CA GLU A 106 11.76 -18.53 -8.82
C GLU A 106 12.49 -18.52 -7.47
N LEU A 107 11.83 -18.05 -6.40
CA LEU A 107 12.38 -18.10 -5.05
C LEU A 107 12.60 -19.55 -4.59
N ASP A 108 11.59 -20.42 -4.70
CA ASP A 108 11.70 -21.84 -4.35
C ASP A 108 12.80 -22.54 -5.16
N ARG A 109 12.91 -22.21 -6.45
CA ARG A 109 13.99 -22.72 -7.30
C ARG A 109 15.38 -22.33 -6.81
N ILE A 110 15.56 -21.11 -6.31
CA ILE A 110 16.84 -20.64 -5.74
C ILE A 110 17.12 -21.34 -4.41
N GLU A 111 16.13 -21.45 -3.53
CA GLU A 111 16.29 -22.03 -2.18
C GLU A 111 16.48 -23.55 -2.19
N THR A 112 15.96 -24.24 -3.20
CA THR A 112 16.09 -25.70 -3.35
C THR A 112 17.29 -26.12 -4.23
N ALA A 113 17.96 -25.16 -4.87
CA ALA A 113 19.09 -25.42 -5.75
C ALA A 113 20.33 -25.88 -4.96
N GLN A 114 20.70 -27.16 -5.14
CA GLN A 114 21.82 -27.80 -4.43
C GLN A 114 23.21 -27.31 -4.86
N ASN A 115 23.30 -26.56 -5.96
CA ASN A 115 24.55 -26.09 -6.54
C ASN A 115 24.96 -24.68 -6.09
N TYR A 116 24.13 -23.99 -5.29
CA TYR A 116 24.50 -22.70 -4.72
C TYR A 116 25.31 -22.85 -3.44
N THR A 117 26.34 -22.01 -3.29
CA THR A 117 26.84 -21.68 -1.94
C THR A 117 25.87 -20.71 -1.26
N CYS A 118 25.86 -20.65 0.07
CA CYS A 118 24.99 -19.73 0.81
C CYS A 118 25.15 -18.25 0.39
N GLU A 119 26.36 -17.84 -0.01
CA GLU A 119 26.59 -16.47 -0.51
C GLU A 119 25.95 -16.24 -1.89
N GLN A 120 26.01 -17.23 -2.77
CA GLN A 120 25.40 -17.16 -4.09
C GLN A 120 23.88 -17.17 -4.00
N GLU A 121 23.32 -18.00 -3.12
CA GLU A 121 21.89 -18.05 -2.83
C GLU A 121 21.40 -16.68 -2.34
N ARG A 122 22.03 -16.11 -1.30
CA ARG A 122 21.69 -14.77 -0.79
C ARG A 122 21.75 -13.70 -1.87
N LYS A 123 22.76 -13.73 -2.73
CA LYS A 123 22.88 -12.79 -3.84
C LYS A 123 21.74 -12.95 -4.85
N ALA A 124 21.42 -14.19 -5.23
CA ALA A 124 20.34 -14.49 -6.18
C ALA A 124 18.96 -14.07 -5.64
N VAL A 125 18.69 -14.33 -4.35
CA VAL A 125 17.46 -13.86 -3.69
C VAL A 125 17.39 -12.33 -3.70
N ARG A 126 18.48 -11.63 -3.35
CA ARG A 126 18.52 -10.16 -3.37
C ARG A 126 18.25 -9.59 -4.77
N GLU A 127 18.84 -10.19 -5.80
CA GLU A 127 18.59 -9.83 -7.20
C GLU A 127 17.12 -10.09 -7.60
N LEU A 128 16.51 -11.20 -7.16
CA LEU A 128 15.10 -11.49 -7.39
C LEU A 128 14.19 -10.45 -6.72
N CYS A 129 14.43 -10.10 -5.45
CA CYS A 129 13.67 -9.11 -4.70
C CYS A 129 13.80 -7.69 -5.27
N SER A 130 14.92 -7.38 -5.92
CA SER A 130 15.14 -6.09 -6.59
C SER A 130 14.20 -5.85 -7.78
N LYS A 131 13.58 -6.92 -8.32
CA LYS A 131 12.62 -6.84 -9.43
C LYS A 131 11.21 -6.45 -8.97
N LEU A 132 10.90 -6.61 -7.69
CA LEU A 132 9.61 -6.22 -7.12
C LEU A 132 9.61 -4.73 -6.78
N ASP A 133 8.45 -4.10 -6.98
CA ASP A 133 8.20 -2.79 -6.38
C ASP A 133 7.96 -2.92 -4.87
N ASP A 134 8.01 -1.81 -4.14
CA ASP A 134 7.93 -1.82 -2.68
C ASP A 134 6.60 -2.38 -2.13
N SER A 135 5.51 -2.28 -2.90
CA SER A 135 4.21 -2.80 -2.48
C SER A 135 4.14 -4.31 -2.66
N ASP A 136 4.54 -4.79 -3.83
CA ASP A 136 4.61 -6.23 -4.13
C ASP A 136 5.59 -6.93 -3.18
N ARG A 137 6.69 -6.25 -2.84
CA ARG A 137 7.66 -6.73 -1.86
C ARG A 137 7.03 -6.95 -0.48
N ARG A 138 6.31 -5.96 0.07
CA ARG A 138 5.59 -6.10 1.35
C ARG A 138 4.54 -7.21 1.34
N VAL A 139 3.85 -7.40 0.21
CA VAL A 139 2.88 -8.49 0.07
C VAL A 139 3.58 -9.83 0.09
N ALA A 140 4.71 -9.96 -0.62
CA ALA A 140 5.51 -11.17 -0.61
C ALA A 140 6.02 -11.51 0.80
N ASP A 141 6.52 -10.52 1.55
CA ASP A 141 6.97 -10.69 2.93
C ASP A 141 5.85 -11.23 3.82
N TYR A 142 4.67 -10.60 3.75
CA TYR A 142 3.53 -11.01 4.55
C TYR A 142 3.11 -12.45 4.26
N MET A 143 3.11 -12.85 2.98
CA MET A 143 2.80 -14.22 2.59
C MET A 143 3.86 -15.21 3.09
N LEU A 144 5.15 -14.91 2.91
CA LEU A 144 6.23 -15.79 3.40
C LEU A 144 6.19 -15.95 4.91
N PHE A 145 5.94 -14.86 5.65
CA PHE A 145 5.79 -14.90 7.09
C PHE A 145 4.59 -15.77 7.52
N GLU A 146 3.41 -15.52 6.97
CA GLU A 146 2.17 -16.22 7.33
C GLU A 146 2.25 -17.73 7.05
N TYR A 147 2.90 -18.12 5.95
CA TYR A 147 3.05 -19.53 5.55
C TYR A 147 4.38 -20.15 5.97
N SER A 148 5.18 -19.46 6.79
CA SER A 148 6.42 -20.01 7.31
C SER A 148 6.13 -21.18 8.26
N THR A 149 6.75 -22.33 8.01
CA THR A 149 6.67 -23.48 8.93
C THR A 149 7.84 -23.45 9.90
N ASN A 150 7.56 -23.52 11.21
CA ASN A 150 8.61 -23.73 12.21
C ASN A 150 9.35 -25.05 11.93
N PRO A 151 10.69 -25.03 11.77
CA PRO A 151 11.43 -26.24 11.46
C PRO A 151 11.45 -27.23 12.63
N PHE A 152 11.45 -28.51 12.29
CA PHE A 152 11.51 -29.67 13.20
C PHE A 152 12.78 -29.73 14.09
N SER A 153 13.79 -28.89 13.85
CA SER A 153 15.12 -28.99 14.48
C SER A 153 15.28 -28.19 15.78
N GLY A 154 14.23 -27.52 16.28
CA GLY A 154 14.27 -26.74 17.53
C GLY A 154 15.21 -25.52 17.51
N LYS A 155 15.92 -25.32 16.39
CA LYS A 155 16.57 -24.07 16.04
C LYS A 155 15.64 -23.42 15.05
N LEU A 156 15.13 -22.22 15.37
CA LEU A 156 14.58 -21.33 14.35
C LEU A 156 15.55 -21.42 13.18
N LYS A 157 15.09 -21.86 12.00
CA LYS A 157 15.89 -21.76 10.79
C LYS A 157 16.21 -20.27 10.78
N ARG A 158 17.49 -19.96 10.95
CA ARG A 158 18.06 -18.63 10.81
C ARG A 158 17.19 -17.92 9.78
N ALA A 159 16.47 -16.91 10.27
CA ALA A 159 15.46 -16.15 9.55
C ALA A 159 15.80 -16.20 8.06
N SER A 160 14.94 -16.85 7.26
CA SER A 160 15.21 -17.14 5.86
C SER A 160 15.88 -15.93 5.25
N SER A 161 16.96 -16.11 4.47
CA SER A 161 17.72 -15.10 3.72
C SER A 161 16.99 -13.77 3.46
N PHE A 162 15.69 -13.85 3.11
CA PHE A 162 14.69 -12.79 3.18
C PHE A 162 14.75 -11.84 4.40
N ASP A 163 14.52 -12.28 5.65
CA ASP A 163 14.49 -11.40 6.82
C ASP A 163 15.81 -10.62 7.01
N GLU A 164 16.96 -11.28 6.86
CA GLU A 164 18.28 -10.62 6.98
C GLU A 164 18.53 -9.61 5.83
N ILE A 165 18.12 -9.92 4.59
CA ILE A 165 18.23 -8.98 3.46
C ILE A 165 17.29 -7.77 3.64
N PHE A 166 16.12 -8.00 4.24
CA PHE A 166 15.08 -7.00 4.35
C PHE A 166 15.26 -6.03 5.52
N PHE A 167 15.68 -6.52 6.69
CA PHE A 167 15.94 -5.65 7.84
C PHE A 167 17.19 -4.78 7.64
N ASP A 168 18.21 -5.28 6.92
CA ASP A 168 19.39 -4.50 6.56
C ASP A 168 19.05 -3.31 5.60
N ASP A 169 18.17 -3.53 4.61
CA ASP A 169 17.74 -2.46 3.69
C ASP A 169 16.72 -1.50 4.33
N LEU A 170 15.88 -1.96 5.26
CA LEU A 170 15.00 -1.09 6.05
C LEU A 170 15.77 -0.13 6.97
N ASP A 171 16.91 -0.57 7.51
CA ASP A 171 17.78 0.29 8.31
C ASP A 171 18.56 1.30 7.45
N LEU A 172 18.87 0.98 6.18
CA LEU A 172 19.40 1.94 5.21
C LEU A 172 18.36 2.99 4.79
N ILE A 173 17.10 2.59 4.60
CA ILE A 173 15.99 3.52 4.30
C ILE A 173 15.71 4.43 5.51
N LYS A 174 15.70 3.91 6.74
CA LYS A 174 15.56 4.71 7.98
C LYS A 174 16.68 5.73 8.17
N ASN A 175 17.91 5.40 7.77
CA ASN A 175 19.05 6.32 7.92
C ASN A 175 19.07 7.44 6.86
N SER A 176 18.38 7.28 5.73
CA SER A 176 18.20 8.35 4.72
C SER A 176 17.05 9.31 5.03
N ALA A 177 16.13 8.90 5.91
CA ALA A 177 15.01 9.70 6.39
C ALA A 177 15.13 9.88 7.90
N SER A 178 16.10 10.69 8.35
CA SER A 178 16.19 11.10 9.75
C SER A 178 14.99 11.99 10.12
N SER A 179 13.87 11.38 10.49
CA SER A 179 12.96 11.82 11.55
C SER A 179 11.70 10.97 11.55
N SER A 180 11.72 9.85 12.26
CA SER A 180 10.61 9.50 13.15
C SER A 180 11.00 8.32 14.02
N GLN A 181 10.77 8.52 15.31
CA GLN A 181 11.09 7.64 16.41
C GLN A 181 10.41 6.29 16.29
N GLY A 182 11.06 5.29 16.89
CA GLY A 182 10.68 3.90 16.84
C GLY A 182 9.30 3.62 17.41
N TRP A 183 8.63 2.65 16.78
CA TRP A 183 7.42 2.03 17.28
C TRP A 183 7.51 0.52 17.02
N PHE A 184 8.09 -0.19 17.99
CA PHE A 184 7.74 -1.57 18.31
C PHE A 184 7.93 -1.69 19.82
N PHE A 185 6.82 -1.65 20.56
CA PHE A 185 6.52 -2.44 21.76
C PHE A 185 5.24 -1.85 22.38
N TRP A 186 4.19 -2.69 22.38
CA TRP A 186 2.81 -2.51 22.89
C TRP A 186 1.83 -1.71 22.03
#